data_AF-A0AAE0VD12-F1
#
_entry.id   AF-A0AAE0VD12-F1
#
_cell.length_a   1.000
_cell.length_b   1.000
_cell.length_c   1.000
_cell.angle_alpha   90.00
_cell.angle_beta   90.00
_cell.angle_gamma   90.00
#
_symmetry.space_group_name_H-M   'P 1'
#
loop_
_entity.id
_entity.type
_entity.pdbx_description
1 polymer ?
#
loop_
_entity_poly.entity_id
_entity_poly.type
_entity_poly.pdbx_seq_one_letter_code
_entity_poly.pdbx_strand_id
1 'polypeptide(L)'
;MREESRRKVRRRQEEGEKKARGKQEEGEKKARGKQEEGEKKARGKQEEGRRKVRRRQEEGEKKARGKQEEGRRKVRRRQEEGEKKARGKQEEGEKKARGKQEEGEKKARGKQEEGRRKGMCGTASECPMCLKTMTIVPVPKMSTDSCLDDYCPVALTPIVMKCFERLVMRHIKTQLPPSLDPLQFAYHLNHSTDDAITTTLHLALTHLDNKDSYIRMLFINFSSAFNTIIPQHLIEKLSLLGLNISLCNWTLDFLRPQSVRIRNSISNTTTLSTGAPQGCVLSPLLFTLLTHDCAAMHSLNHIIKLADDMAVDMMT
;
A
#
# COMPACT_ATOMS: atom_id res chain seq x y z
N MET A 1 98.63 -27.96 -71.60
CA MET A 1 99.10 -26.69 -70.98
C MET A 1 97.96 -25.74 -70.58
N ARG A 2 97.02 -25.32 -71.46
CA ARG A 2 95.95 -24.36 -71.10
C ARG A 2 94.82 -24.92 -70.21
N GLU A 3 94.53 -26.20 -70.31
CA GLU A 3 93.36 -26.79 -69.64
C GLU A 3 93.59 -27.09 -68.15
N GLU A 4 94.80 -27.50 -67.78
CA GLU A 4 95.16 -27.88 -66.42
C GLU A 4 95.18 -26.68 -65.46
N SER A 5 95.70 -25.53 -65.91
CA SER A 5 95.66 -24.28 -65.14
C SER A 5 94.24 -23.81 -64.86
N ARG A 6 93.31 -23.97 -65.83
CA ARG A 6 91.88 -23.65 -65.63
C ARG A 6 91.23 -24.54 -64.57
N ARG A 7 91.56 -25.84 -64.55
CA ARG A 7 91.04 -26.78 -63.54
C ARG A 7 91.55 -26.47 -62.13
N LYS A 8 92.83 -26.09 -62.00
CA LYS A 8 93.45 -25.75 -60.69
C LYS A 8 92.87 -24.46 -60.09
N VAL A 9 92.61 -23.46 -60.92
CA VAL A 9 91.94 -22.21 -60.51
C VAL A 9 90.50 -22.50 -60.07
N ARG A 10 89.73 -23.28 -60.85
CA ARG A 10 88.36 -23.68 -60.48
C ARG A 10 88.29 -24.41 -59.13
N ARG A 11 89.17 -25.39 -58.89
CA ARG A 11 89.20 -26.11 -57.61
C ARG A 11 89.50 -25.20 -56.41
N ARG A 12 90.41 -24.25 -56.55
CA ARG A 12 90.71 -23.27 -55.48
C ARG A 12 89.54 -22.31 -55.24
N GLN A 13 88.83 -21.91 -56.29
CA GLN A 13 87.62 -21.10 -56.18
C GLN A 13 86.51 -21.86 -55.44
N GLU A 14 86.25 -23.11 -55.83
CA GLU A 14 85.25 -23.98 -55.18
C GLU A 14 85.57 -24.27 -53.71
N GLU A 15 86.84 -24.51 -53.36
CA GLU A 15 87.25 -24.67 -51.95
C GLU A 15 87.09 -23.39 -51.14
N GLY A 16 87.39 -22.23 -51.75
CA GLY A 16 87.18 -20.91 -51.14
C GLY A 16 85.71 -20.65 -50.84
N GLU A 17 84.84 -20.92 -51.81
CA GLU A 17 83.39 -20.78 -51.67
C GLU A 17 82.82 -21.74 -50.62
N LYS A 18 83.26 -23.00 -50.59
CA LYS A 18 82.83 -23.97 -49.57
C LYS A 18 83.25 -23.54 -48.16
N LYS A 19 84.47 -23.04 -47.98
CA LYS A 19 84.94 -22.53 -46.68
C LYS A 19 84.18 -21.26 -46.26
N ALA A 20 83.90 -20.36 -47.20
CA ALA A 20 83.11 -19.16 -46.94
C ALA A 20 81.68 -19.53 -46.51
N ARG A 21 81.03 -20.45 -47.24
CA ARG A 21 79.69 -20.95 -46.93
C ARG A 21 79.64 -21.65 -45.57
N GLY A 22 80.61 -22.50 -45.24
CA GLY A 22 80.68 -23.16 -43.94
C GLY A 22 80.80 -22.18 -42.77
N LYS A 23 81.62 -21.13 -42.92
CA LYS A 23 81.75 -20.07 -41.90
C LYS A 23 80.45 -19.24 -41.75
N GLN A 24 79.77 -18.97 -42.87
CA GLN A 24 78.49 -18.27 -42.86
C GLN A 24 77.41 -19.10 -42.15
N GLU A 25 77.28 -20.38 -42.47
CA GLU A 25 76.31 -21.29 -41.83
C GLU A 25 76.59 -21.47 -40.32
N GLU A 26 77.86 -21.54 -39.91
CA GLU A 26 78.22 -21.61 -38.48
C GLU A 26 77.88 -20.30 -37.74
N GLY A 27 78.10 -19.16 -38.39
CA GLY A 27 77.73 -17.84 -37.88
C GLY A 27 76.22 -17.69 -37.68
N GLU A 28 75.43 -18.10 -38.67
CA GLU A 28 73.96 -18.09 -38.63
C GLU A 28 73.43 -19.02 -37.53
N LYS A 29 73.98 -20.22 -37.37
CA LYS A 29 73.59 -21.15 -36.28
C LYS A 29 73.88 -20.56 -34.90
N LYS A 30 75.05 -19.93 -34.70
CA LYS A 30 75.39 -19.26 -33.45
C LYS A 30 74.49 -18.05 -33.16
N ALA A 31 74.16 -17.27 -34.18
CA ALA A 31 73.24 -16.15 -34.05
C ALA A 31 71.83 -16.62 -33.65
N ARG A 32 71.31 -17.65 -34.32
CA ARG A 32 70.01 -18.26 -34.02
C ARG A 32 69.96 -18.83 -32.59
N GLY A 33 71.01 -19.53 -32.15
CA GLY A 33 71.08 -20.06 -30.78
C GLY A 33 71.02 -18.96 -29.72
N LYS A 34 71.74 -17.85 -29.91
CA LYS A 34 71.70 -16.69 -29.00
C LYS A 34 70.33 -16.01 -28.99
N GLN A 35 69.66 -15.93 -30.14
CA GLN A 35 68.32 -15.36 -30.23
C GLN A 35 67.30 -16.22 -29.48
N GLU A 36 67.30 -17.55 -29.69
CA GLU A 36 66.39 -18.47 -29.01
C GLU A 36 66.61 -18.48 -27.49
N GLU A 37 67.86 -18.38 -27.01
CA GLU A 37 68.15 -18.26 -25.58
C GLU A 37 67.63 -16.94 -24.99
N GLY A 38 67.79 -15.84 -25.73
CA GLY A 38 67.24 -14.52 -25.37
C GLY A 38 65.73 -14.53 -25.25
N GLU A 39 65.03 -15.11 -26.22
CA GLU A 39 63.57 -15.25 -26.22
C GLU A 39 63.06 -16.11 -25.06
N LYS A 40 63.74 -17.24 -24.75
CA LYS A 40 63.41 -18.08 -23.59
C LYS A 40 63.56 -17.32 -22.27
N LYS A 41 64.63 -16.56 -22.09
CA LYS A 41 64.84 -15.72 -20.88
C LYS A 41 63.79 -14.62 -20.77
N ALA A 42 63.43 -13.97 -21.89
CA ALA A 42 62.39 -12.95 -21.92
C ALA A 42 61.03 -13.53 -21.52
N ARG A 43 60.66 -14.69 -22.09
CA ARG A 43 59.41 -15.39 -21.77
C ARG A 43 59.34 -15.81 -20.30
N GLY A 44 60.44 -16.32 -19.74
CA GLY A 44 60.53 -16.68 -18.32
C GLY A 44 60.29 -15.48 -17.38
N LYS A 45 60.93 -14.34 -17.66
CA LYS A 45 60.73 -13.11 -16.88
C LYS A 45 59.28 -12.58 -16.97
N GLN A 46 58.68 -12.65 -18.14
CA GLN A 46 57.30 -12.22 -18.35
C GLN A 46 56.31 -13.11 -17.59
N GLU A 47 56.53 -14.42 -17.58
CA GLU A 47 55.69 -15.37 -16.84
C GLU A 47 55.82 -15.20 -15.32
N GLU A 48 57.03 -15.00 -14.81
CA GLU A 48 57.27 -14.72 -13.39
C GLU A 48 56.56 -13.42 -12.95
N GLY A 49 56.63 -12.37 -13.78
CA GLY A 49 55.91 -11.12 -13.57
C GLY A 49 54.39 -11.33 -13.48
N ARG A 50 53.81 -12.07 -14.43
CA ARG A 50 52.37 -12.41 -14.41
C ARG A 50 51.97 -13.19 -13.15
N ARG A 51 52.79 -14.16 -12.71
CA ARG A 51 52.55 -14.92 -11.47
C ARG A 51 52.56 -14.03 -10.22
N LYS A 52 53.48 -13.07 -10.13
CA LYS A 52 53.53 -12.11 -9.01
C LYS A 52 52.31 -11.19 -8.95
N VAL A 53 51.86 -10.69 -10.11
CA VAL A 53 50.65 -9.85 -10.20
C VAL A 53 49.41 -10.64 -9.75
N ARG A 54 49.25 -11.87 -10.24
CA ARG A 54 48.13 -12.72 -9.87
C ARG A 54 48.08 -13.01 -8.37
N ARG A 55 49.22 -13.35 -7.75
CA ARG A 55 49.28 -13.58 -6.28
C ARG A 55 48.86 -12.33 -5.49
N ARG A 56 49.30 -11.14 -5.90
CA ARG A 56 48.91 -9.88 -5.24
C ARG A 56 47.41 -9.57 -5.37
N GLN A 57 46.81 -9.86 -6.53
CA GLN A 57 45.36 -9.73 -6.72
C GLN A 57 44.58 -10.68 -5.82
N GLU A 58 44.96 -11.97 -5.80
CA GLU A 58 44.32 -12.98 -4.95
C GLU A 58 44.41 -12.64 -3.45
N GLU A 59 45.55 -12.11 -2.98
CA GLU A 59 45.68 -11.62 -1.59
C GLU A 59 44.81 -10.38 -1.31
N GLY A 60 44.71 -9.46 -2.26
CA GLY A 60 43.86 -8.27 -2.17
C GLY A 60 42.38 -8.63 -2.03
N GLU A 61 41.90 -9.54 -2.88
CA GLU A 61 40.52 -10.03 -2.85
C GLU A 61 40.19 -10.76 -1.55
N LYS A 62 41.11 -11.60 -1.04
CA LYS A 62 40.93 -12.28 0.25
C LYS A 62 40.81 -11.28 1.40
N LYS A 63 41.64 -10.23 1.42
CA LYS A 63 41.55 -9.17 2.44
C LYS A 63 40.26 -8.37 2.35
N ALA A 64 39.81 -8.05 1.12
CA ALA A 64 38.55 -7.34 0.91
C ALA A 64 37.34 -8.16 1.38
N ARG A 65 37.31 -9.46 1.03
CA ARG A 65 36.25 -10.39 1.47
C ARG A 65 36.20 -10.53 2.98
N GLY A 66 37.35 -10.62 3.65
CA GLY A 66 37.43 -10.68 5.11
C GLY A 66 36.85 -9.44 5.78
N LYS A 67 37.20 -8.24 5.30
CA LYS A 67 36.64 -6.97 5.83
C LYS A 67 35.12 -6.87 5.61
N GLN A 68 34.62 -7.31 4.46
CA GLN A 68 33.20 -7.28 4.17
C GLN A 68 32.41 -8.25 5.06
N GLU A 69 32.95 -9.44 5.32
CA GLU A 69 32.33 -10.42 6.21
C GLU A 69 32.31 -9.95 7.66
N GLU A 70 33.41 -9.35 8.15
CA GLU A 70 33.46 -8.75 9.49
C GLU A 70 32.43 -7.62 9.65
N GLY A 71 32.28 -6.77 8.63
CA GLY A 71 31.25 -5.73 8.58
C GLY A 71 29.83 -6.32 8.67
N ARG A 72 29.52 -7.35 7.88
CA ARG A 72 28.22 -8.04 7.93
C ARG A 72 27.94 -8.65 9.32
N ARG A 73 28.95 -9.27 9.95
CA ARG A 73 28.82 -9.83 11.30
C ARG A 73 28.51 -8.76 12.35
N LYS A 74 29.15 -7.58 12.26
CA LYS A 74 28.88 -6.44 13.15
C LYS A 74 27.46 -5.88 13.00
N VAL A 75 26.97 -5.75 11.76
CA VAL A 75 25.60 -5.30 11.48
C VAL A 75 24.58 -6.29 12.05
N ARG A 76 24.77 -7.59 11.81
CA ARG A 76 23.88 -8.63 12.31
C ARG A 76 23.78 -8.63 13.85
N ARG A 77 24.92 -8.52 14.55
CA ARG A 77 24.93 -8.41 16.03
C ARG A 77 24.14 -7.20 16.54
N ARG A 78 24.26 -6.04 15.88
CA ARG A 78 23.50 -4.83 16.25
C ARG A 78 22.01 -4.97 16.00
N GLN A 79 21.60 -5.65 14.92
CA GLN A 79 20.19 -5.95 14.66
C GLN A 79 19.62 -6.90 15.72
N GLU A 80 20.32 -7.99 16.04
CA GLU A 80 19.88 -8.95 17.06
C GLU A 80 19.77 -8.30 18.45
N GLU A 81 20.68 -7.40 18.82
CA GLU A 81 20.57 -6.61 20.07
C GLU A 81 19.40 -5.62 20.05
N GLY A 82 19.14 -4.99 18.90
CA GLY A 82 18.00 -4.09 18.70
C GLY A 82 16.65 -4.80 18.85
N GLU A 83 16.50 -5.96 18.21
CA GLU A 83 15.31 -6.80 18.30
C GLU A 83 15.06 -7.30 19.72
N LYS A 84 16.11 -7.75 20.43
CA LYS A 84 15.98 -8.15 21.85
C LYS A 84 15.50 -7.01 22.74
N LYS A 85 16.03 -5.79 22.54
CA LYS A 85 15.58 -4.60 23.29
C LYS A 85 14.14 -4.20 22.96
N ALA A 86 13.75 -4.30 21.69
CA ALA A 86 12.38 -4.02 21.26
C ALA A 86 11.39 -5.03 21.87
N ARG A 87 11.71 -6.31 21.83
CA ARG A 87 10.90 -7.38 22.43
C ARG A 87 10.75 -7.20 23.94
N GLY A 88 11.82 -6.86 24.65
CA GLY A 88 11.75 -6.59 26.09
C GLY A 88 10.82 -5.42 26.43
N LYS A 89 10.86 -4.33 25.66
CA LYS A 89 9.93 -3.19 25.85
C LYS A 89 8.48 -3.56 25.53
N GLN A 90 8.25 -4.40 24.53
CA GLN A 90 6.92 -4.88 24.18
C GLN A 90 6.34 -5.76 25.30
N GLU A 91 7.11 -6.72 25.81
CA GLU A 91 6.68 -7.61 26.90
C GLU A 91 6.39 -6.83 28.20
N GLU A 92 7.20 -5.79 28.51
CA GLU A 92 6.93 -4.90 29.66
C GLU A 92 5.65 -4.07 29.45
N GLY A 93 5.41 -3.60 28.22
CA GLY A 93 4.19 -2.90 27.83
C GLY A 93 2.94 -3.77 27.95
N GLU A 94 3.00 -5.01 27.46
CA GLU A 94 1.90 -5.99 27.56
C GLU A 94 1.59 -6.35 29.01
N LYS A 95 2.61 -6.54 29.86
CA LYS A 95 2.41 -6.78 31.31
C LYS A 95 1.71 -5.60 32.00
N LYS A 96 2.11 -4.36 31.69
CA LYS A 96 1.45 -3.16 32.23
C LYS A 96 0.02 -3.00 31.71
N ALA A 97 -0.23 -3.32 30.44
CA ALA A 97 -1.57 -3.30 29.86
C ALA A 97 -2.48 -4.35 30.50
N ARG A 98 -1.99 -5.57 30.70
CA ARG A 98 -2.73 -6.65 31.37
C ARG A 98 -3.05 -6.30 32.82
N GLY A 99 -2.12 -5.72 33.57
CA GLY A 99 -2.38 -5.26 34.93
C GLY A 99 -3.48 -4.19 35.00
N LYS A 100 -3.49 -3.23 34.06
CA LYS A 100 -4.56 -2.22 33.97
C LYS A 100 -5.90 -2.80 33.52
N GLN A 101 -5.88 -3.82 32.65
CA GLN A 101 -7.09 -4.52 32.24
C GLN A 101 -7.69 -5.32 33.39
N GLU A 102 -6.89 -6.06 34.15
CA GLU A 102 -7.35 -6.81 35.33
C GLU A 102 -7.90 -5.88 36.43
N GLU A 103 -7.29 -4.71 36.64
CA GLU A 103 -7.81 -3.69 37.56
C GLU A 103 -9.13 -3.06 37.05
N GLY A 104 -9.22 -2.82 35.73
CA GLY A 104 -10.41 -2.35 35.05
C GLY A 104 -11.57 -3.35 35.08
N GLU A 105 -11.28 -4.64 34.88
CA GLU A 105 -12.25 -5.74 34.97
C GLU A 105 -12.74 -5.93 36.42
N LYS A 106 -11.88 -5.82 37.42
CA LYS A 106 -12.31 -5.83 38.84
C LYS A 106 -13.23 -4.65 39.17
N LYS A 107 -12.91 -3.44 38.68
CA LYS A 107 -13.77 -2.25 38.84
C LYS A 107 -15.08 -2.37 38.05
N ALA A 108 -15.05 -2.96 36.86
CA ALA A 108 -16.24 -3.21 36.04
C ALA A 108 -17.13 -4.28 36.69
N ARG A 109 -16.57 -5.35 37.25
CA ARG A 109 -17.31 -6.41 37.94
C ARG A 109 -18.03 -5.88 39.18
N GLY A 110 -17.38 -5.00 39.96
CA GLY A 110 -18.03 -4.30 41.08
C GLY A 110 -19.21 -3.43 40.64
N LYS A 111 -19.07 -2.69 39.53
CA LYS A 111 -20.17 -1.89 38.95
C LYS A 111 -21.26 -2.75 38.29
N GLN A 112 -20.91 -3.91 37.76
CA GLN A 112 -21.85 -4.84 37.14
C GLN A 112 -22.69 -5.57 38.20
N GLU A 113 -22.14 -5.86 39.37
CA GLU A 113 -22.86 -6.44 40.51
C GLU A 113 -23.84 -5.43 41.14
N GLU A 114 -23.48 -4.14 41.13
CA GLU A 114 -24.37 -3.03 41.49
C GLU A 114 -25.47 -2.78 40.42
N GLY A 115 -25.12 -2.93 39.13
CA GLY A 115 -26.06 -2.85 38.00
C GLY A 115 -27.00 -4.05 37.87
N ARG A 116 -26.60 -5.26 38.31
CA ARG A 116 -27.43 -6.47 38.23
C ARG A 116 -28.64 -6.42 39.18
N ARG A 117 -28.63 -5.51 40.16
CA ARG A 117 -29.79 -5.18 41.02
C ARG A 117 -30.74 -4.16 40.40
N LYS A 118 -30.40 -3.53 39.27
CA LYS A 118 -31.25 -2.58 38.56
C LYS A 118 -31.25 -2.86 37.05
N GLY A 119 -32.21 -3.68 36.62
CA GLY A 119 -32.75 -3.65 35.26
C GLY A 119 -31.95 -4.41 34.20
N MET A 120 -32.17 -5.73 34.10
CA MET A 120 -31.89 -6.48 32.88
C MET A 120 -33.22 -6.78 32.18
N CYS A 121 -33.75 -5.75 31.51
CA CYS A 121 -34.80 -5.87 30.49
C CYS A 121 -34.77 -4.58 29.66
N GLY A 122 -33.92 -4.53 28.64
CA GLY A 122 -33.93 -3.43 27.68
C GLY A 122 -35.15 -3.55 26.77
N THR A 123 -35.92 -2.48 26.66
CA THR A 123 -36.93 -2.32 25.61
C THR A 123 -36.24 -2.46 24.24
N ALA A 124 -36.94 -3.00 23.24
CA ALA A 124 -36.36 -3.37 21.93
C ALA A 124 -35.77 -2.22 21.08
N SER A 125 -35.66 -1.01 21.65
CA SER A 125 -35.32 0.23 20.96
C SER A 125 -34.01 0.87 21.45
N GLU A 126 -33.34 0.31 22.44
CA GLU A 126 -32.13 0.89 23.05
C GLU A 126 -30.87 0.04 22.77
N CYS A 127 -29.82 0.68 22.27
CA CYS A 127 -28.53 0.04 22.06
C CYS A 127 -27.72 0.01 23.38
N PRO A 128 -27.19 -1.16 23.80
CA PRO A 128 -26.38 -1.28 25.02
C PRO A 128 -25.16 -0.35 24.99
N MET A 129 -24.91 0.35 26.10
CA MET A 129 -23.80 1.33 26.22
C MET A 129 -22.42 0.75 25.88
N CYS A 130 -22.18 -0.53 26.21
CA CYS A 130 -20.92 -1.21 25.88
C CYS A 130 -20.69 -1.40 24.38
N LEU A 131 -21.76 -1.38 23.57
CA LEU A 131 -21.70 -1.48 22.11
C LEU A 131 -21.65 -0.11 21.42
N LYS A 132 -21.94 0.98 22.16
CA LYS A 132 -21.83 2.37 21.71
C LYS A 132 -20.42 2.96 21.86
N THR A 133 -19.51 2.27 22.56
CA THR A 133 -18.13 2.73 22.70
C THR A 133 -17.38 2.58 21.38
N MET A 134 -16.74 3.66 20.93
CA MET A 134 -16.05 3.66 19.64
C MET A 134 -14.62 4.17 19.78
N THR A 135 -13.69 3.51 19.10
CA THR A 135 -12.29 3.94 19.10
C THR A 135 -12.03 4.74 17.84
N ILE A 136 -11.61 6.00 17.97
CA ILE A 136 -11.23 6.82 16.83
C ILE A 136 -9.73 6.67 16.61
N VAL A 137 -9.39 6.20 15.41
CA VAL A 137 -8.01 6.09 14.95
C VAL A 137 -7.82 7.11 13.83
N PRO A 138 -7.02 8.17 14.02
CA PRO A 138 -6.72 9.12 12.96
C PRO A 138 -5.83 8.43 11.91
N VAL A 139 -6.26 8.45 10.65
CA VAL A 139 -5.53 7.91 9.51
C VAL A 139 -5.14 9.06 8.59
N PRO A 140 -3.85 9.23 8.24
CA PRO A 140 -3.41 10.31 7.36
C PRO A 140 -3.94 10.12 5.93
N LYS A 141 -4.41 11.23 5.33
CA LYS A 141 -4.99 11.28 3.99
C LYS A 141 -3.91 11.35 2.89
N MET A 142 -2.72 11.89 3.19
CA MET A 142 -1.55 12.04 2.29
C MET A 142 -0.21 11.87 3.05
N SER A 143 0.93 11.77 2.35
CA SER A 143 2.26 11.46 2.91
C SER A 143 3.11 12.66 3.37
N THR A 144 2.63 13.89 3.21
CA THR A 144 3.35 15.13 3.59
C THR A 144 2.48 15.96 4.51
N ASP A 145 2.77 15.93 5.81
CA ASP A 145 1.89 16.47 6.86
C ASP A 145 2.31 17.88 7.27
N SER A 146 1.38 18.84 7.21
CA SER A 146 1.54 20.16 7.83
C SER A 146 0.32 20.64 8.64
N CYS A 147 -0.86 19.99 8.54
CA CYS A 147 -2.07 20.38 9.29
C CYS A 147 -2.84 19.19 9.92
N LEU A 148 -3.64 19.46 10.98
CA LEU A 148 -4.53 18.48 11.64
C LEU A 148 -5.73 18.05 10.77
N ASP A 149 -6.10 18.86 9.77
CA ASP A 149 -7.21 18.57 8.84
C ASP A 149 -6.90 17.46 7.82
N ASP A 150 -5.63 17.04 7.74
CA ASP A 150 -5.16 15.98 6.83
C ASP A 150 -5.38 14.56 7.40
N TYR A 151 -6.04 14.44 8.56
CA TYR A 151 -6.37 13.14 9.17
C TYR A 151 -7.86 12.82 9.00
N CYS A 152 -8.14 11.64 8.43
CA CYS A 152 -9.48 11.06 8.47
C CYS A 152 -9.67 10.28 9.78
N PRO A 153 -10.60 10.68 10.66
CA PRO A 153 -10.89 9.93 11.88
C PRO A 153 -11.65 8.65 11.54
N VAL A 154 -10.99 7.49 11.63
CA VAL A 154 -11.66 6.19 11.44
C VAL A 154 -12.25 5.70 12.76
N ALA A 155 -13.57 5.57 12.75
CA ALA A 155 -14.41 5.01 13.77
C ALA A 155 -14.37 3.47 13.78
N LEU A 156 -13.83 2.88 14.86
CA LEU A 156 -13.85 1.44 15.09
C LEU A 156 -14.91 1.08 16.12
N THR A 157 -16.02 0.50 15.65
CA THR A 157 -17.02 -0.15 16.50
C THR A 157 -16.55 -1.55 16.95
N PRO A 158 -17.03 -2.06 18.10
CA PRO A 158 -16.75 -3.42 18.55
C PRO A 158 -17.18 -4.46 17.50
N ILE A 159 -16.49 -5.60 17.41
CA ILE A 159 -16.79 -6.64 16.42
C ILE A 159 -18.24 -7.10 16.51
N VAL A 160 -18.76 -7.28 17.73
CA VAL A 160 -20.17 -7.64 17.97
C VAL A 160 -21.12 -6.60 17.36
N MET A 161 -20.79 -5.31 17.49
CA MET A 161 -21.57 -4.23 16.91
C MET A 161 -21.52 -4.25 15.39
N LYS A 162 -20.34 -4.47 14.78
CA LYS A 162 -20.20 -4.63 13.32
C LYS A 162 -21.06 -5.77 12.77
N CYS A 163 -21.16 -6.89 13.50
CA CYS A 163 -22.05 -8.00 13.15
C CYS A 163 -23.52 -7.58 13.21
N PHE A 164 -23.91 -6.87 14.26
CA PHE A 164 -25.27 -6.38 14.42
C PHE A 164 -25.65 -5.33 13.35
N GLU A 165 -24.75 -4.38 13.05
CA GLU A 165 -24.91 -3.41 11.97
C GLU A 165 -25.16 -4.10 10.62
N ARG A 166 -24.45 -5.20 10.32
CA ARG A 166 -24.68 -5.99 9.09
C ARG A 166 -26.06 -6.65 9.06
N LEU A 167 -26.53 -7.15 10.20
CA LEU A 167 -27.86 -7.72 10.33
C LEU A 167 -28.94 -6.66 10.08
N VAL A 168 -28.79 -5.50 10.73
CA VAL A 168 -29.69 -4.35 10.58
C VAL A 168 -29.69 -3.84 9.14
N MET A 169 -28.51 -3.69 8.53
CA MET A 169 -28.36 -3.28 7.13
C MET A 169 -29.12 -4.22 6.19
N ARG A 170 -29.00 -5.54 6.39
CA ARG A 170 -29.74 -6.54 5.61
C ARG A 170 -31.26 -6.39 5.82
N HIS A 171 -31.69 -6.18 7.06
CA HIS A 171 -33.11 -6.01 7.38
C HIS A 171 -33.71 -4.74 6.75
N ILE A 172 -32.99 -3.61 6.78
CA ILE A 172 -33.40 -2.38 6.09
C ILE A 172 -33.52 -2.63 4.59
N LYS A 173 -32.51 -3.25 3.97
CA LYS A 173 -32.54 -3.55 2.53
C LYS A 173 -33.69 -4.47 2.13
N THR A 174 -34.15 -5.37 3.00
CA THR A 174 -35.33 -6.21 2.71
C THR A 174 -36.67 -5.48 2.80
N GLN A 175 -36.73 -4.34 3.48
CA GLN A 175 -37.94 -3.52 3.60
C GLN A 175 -38.03 -2.44 2.51
N LEU A 176 -36.90 -2.05 1.93
CA LEU A 176 -36.85 -1.02 0.89
C LEU A 176 -37.15 -1.62 -0.50
N PRO A 177 -37.82 -0.87 -1.39
CA PRO A 177 -38.06 -1.32 -2.74
C PRO A 177 -36.74 -1.41 -3.53
N PRO A 178 -36.57 -2.42 -4.41
CA PRO A 178 -35.35 -2.56 -5.21
C PRO A 178 -35.20 -1.42 -6.24
N SER A 179 -36.27 -0.69 -6.55
CA SER A 179 -36.30 0.47 -7.44
C SER A 179 -35.96 1.79 -6.75
N LEU A 180 -35.57 1.77 -5.46
CA LEU A 180 -35.20 2.99 -4.74
C LEU A 180 -33.92 3.57 -5.35
N ASP A 181 -34.01 4.81 -5.82
CA ASP A 181 -32.89 5.60 -6.37
C ASP A 181 -32.07 4.86 -7.45
N PRO A 182 -32.63 4.60 -8.65
CA PRO A 182 -32.01 3.75 -9.66
C PRO A 182 -30.69 4.31 -10.24
N LEU A 183 -30.44 5.62 -10.08
CA LEU A 183 -29.21 6.29 -10.51
C LEU A 183 -28.17 6.40 -9.38
N GLN A 184 -28.39 5.72 -8.26
CA GLN A 184 -27.39 5.51 -7.21
C GLN A 184 -26.60 4.22 -7.50
N PHE A 185 -25.35 4.40 -7.89
CA PHE A 185 -24.46 3.28 -8.22
C PHE A 185 -23.63 2.80 -7.03
N ALA A 186 -23.31 3.69 -6.09
CA ALA A 186 -22.52 3.29 -4.92
C ALA A 186 -23.34 2.57 -3.86
N TYR A 187 -22.69 1.62 -3.17
CA TYR A 187 -23.22 0.85 -2.03
C TYR A 187 -24.47 -0.01 -2.36
N HIS A 188 -24.82 -0.10 -3.65
CA HIS A 188 -25.78 -1.05 -4.19
C HIS A 188 -25.10 -2.37 -4.57
N LEU A 189 -25.85 -3.46 -4.42
CA LEU A 189 -25.38 -4.77 -4.84
C LEU A 189 -25.45 -4.83 -6.38
N ASN A 190 -24.41 -5.34 -7.03
CA ASN A 190 -24.31 -5.47 -8.49
C ASN A 190 -24.23 -4.17 -9.29
N HIS A 191 -23.86 -3.05 -8.64
CA HIS A 191 -23.47 -1.82 -9.34
C HIS A 191 -21.99 -1.55 -9.11
N SER A 192 -21.33 -1.01 -10.14
CA SER A 192 -19.93 -0.63 -10.14
C SER A 192 -19.74 0.81 -10.59
N THR A 193 -18.52 1.33 -10.39
CA THR A 193 -18.14 2.65 -10.92
C THR A 193 -18.19 2.66 -12.47
N ASP A 194 -17.86 1.54 -13.11
CA ASP A 194 -17.94 1.40 -14.57
C ASP A 194 -19.37 1.53 -15.07
N ASP A 195 -20.36 0.99 -14.35
CA ASP A 195 -21.77 1.13 -14.70
C ASP A 195 -22.22 2.60 -14.61
N ALA A 196 -21.76 3.34 -13.59
CA ALA A 196 -22.05 4.76 -13.43
C ALA A 196 -21.47 5.57 -14.60
N ILE A 197 -20.20 5.35 -14.94
CA ILE A 197 -19.52 6.03 -16.05
C ILE A 197 -20.20 5.68 -17.38
N THR A 198 -20.49 4.40 -17.62
CA THR A 198 -21.14 3.93 -18.85
C THR A 198 -22.52 4.53 -19.00
N THR A 199 -23.31 4.57 -17.93
CA THR A 199 -24.64 5.20 -17.93
C THR A 199 -24.55 6.69 -18.21
N THR A 200 -23.60 7.37 -17.55
CA THR A 200 -23.34 8.81 -17.75
C THR A 200 -22.99 9.10 -19.21
N LEU A 201 -22.06 8.34 -19.78
CA LEU A 201 -21.64 8.49 -21.17
C LEU A 201 -22.76 8.17 -22.15
N HIS A 202 -23.54 7.13 -21.88
CA HIS A 202 -24.67 6.76 -22.72
C HIS A 202 -25.72 7.87 -22.77
N LEU A 203 -26.09 8.42 -21.61
CA LEU A 203 -27.01 9.55 -21.52
C LEU A 203 -26.47 10.76 -22.28
N ALA A 204 -25.19 11.07 -22.10
CA ALA A 204 -24.58 12.21 -22.78
C ALA A 204 -24.53 12.03 -24.30
N LEU A 205 -24.05 10.89 -24.80
CA LEU A 205 -23.97 10.65 -26.24
C LEU A 205 -25.35 10.61 -26.90
N THR A 206 -26.33 9.98 -26.25
CA THR A 206 -27.72 9.92 -26.75
C THR A 206 -28.34 11.30 -26.86
N HIS A 207 -28.01 12.22 -25.95
CA HIS A 207 -28.47 13.60 -26.06
C HIS A 207 -27.82 14.35 -27.22
N LEU A 208 -26.50 14.18 -27.43
CA LEU A 208 -25.75 14.83 -28.51
C LEU A 208 -26.14 14.37 -29.92
N ASP A 209 -26.80 13.21 -30.06
CA ASP A 209 -27.34 12.76 -31.35
C ASP A 209 -28.50 13.64 -31.85
N ASN A 210 -29.08 14.48 -30.98
CA ASN A 210 -30.10 15.45 -31.36
C ASN A 210 -29.45 16.71 -31.94
N LYS A 211 -29.94 17.19 -33.10
CA LYS A 211 -29.46 18.42 -33.73
C LYS A 211 -29.68 19.62 -32.80
N ASP A 212 -28.67 20.50 -32.75
CA ASP A 212 -28.65 21.72 -31.93
C ASP A 212 -28.78 21.49 -30.41
N SER A 213 -28.36 20.32 -29.92
CA SER A 213 -28.28 20.01 -28.48
C SER A 213 -26.88 20.28 -27.92
N TYR A 214 -26.81 20.56 -26.62
CA TYR A 214 -25.55 20.66 -25.88
C TYR A 214 -25.73 20.09 -24.47
N ILE A 215 -24.60 19.72 -23.86
CA ILE A 215 -24.59 19.04 -22.57
C ILE A 215 -23.80 19.86 -21.56
N ARG A 216 -24.33 19.96 -20.34
CA ARG A 216 -23.66 20.60 -19.22
C ARG A 216 -23.59 19.65 -18.04
N MET A 217 -22.38 19.20 -17.74
CA MET A 217 -22.12 18.40 -16.55
C MET A 217 -21.69 19.28 -15.38
N LEU A 218 -22.34 19.09 -14.24
CA LEU A 218 -22.00 19.71 -12.97
C LEU A 218 -21.58 18.62 -11.98
N PHE A 219 -20.32 18.65 -11.56
CA PHE A 219 -19.80 17.74 -10.54
C PHE A 219 -19.91 18.40 -9.15
N ILE A 220 -20.63 17.75 -8.24
CA ILE A 220 -20.85 18.19 -6.86
C ILE A 220 -20.25 17.14 -5.93
N ASN A 221 -19.31 17.54 -5.09
CA ASN A 221 -18.75 16.68 -4.05
C ASN A 221 -19.15 17.23 -2.67
N PHE A 222 -19.68 16.37 -1.81
CA PHE A 222 -20.01 16.73 -0.44
C PHE A 222 -18.76 16.74 0.44
N SER A 223 -18.35 17.94 0.86
CA SER A 223 -17.31 18.05 1.87
C SER A 223 -17.75 17.37 3.18
N SER A 224 -16.97 16.39 3.63
CA SER A 224 -17.19 15.74 4.93
C SER A 224 -18.59 15.11 5.07
N ALA A 225 -19.09 14.47 3.99
CA ALA A 225 -20.46 13.96 3.85
C ALA A 225 -20.98 13.17 5.07
N PHE A 226 -20.16 12.30 5.65
CA PHE A 226 -20.57 11.52 6.82
C PHE A 226 -20.66 12.37 8.09
N ASN A 227 -19.85 13.41 8.25
CA ASN A 227 -19.86 14.28 9.44
C ASN A 227 -21.02 15.28 9.44
N THR A 228 -21.65 15.52 8.29
CA THR A 228 -22.75 16.48 8.11
C THR A 228 -24.14 15.87 8.22
N ILE A 229 -24.26 14.55 8.40
CA ILE A 229 -25.55 13.86 8.55
C ILE A 229 -26.26 14.36 9.81
N ILE A 230 -27.44 14.96 9.65
CA ILE A 230 -28.29 15.38 10.77
C ILE A 230 -29.20 14.19 11.14
N PRO A 231 -29.05 13.57 12.33
CA PRO A 231 -29.78 12.34 12.67
C PRO A 231 -31.30 12.52 12.64
N GLN A 232 -31.82 13.69 13.04
CA GLN A 232 -33.27 13.96 13.04
C GLN A 232 -33.88 13.87 11.63
N HIS A 233 -33.29 14.59 10.65
CA HIS A 233 -33.75 14.53 9.26
C HIS A 233 -33.60 13.13 8.64
N LEU A 234 -32.55 12.41 9.01
CA LEU A 234 -32.37 11.03 8.57
C LEU A 234 -33.54 10.15 9.05
N ILE A 235 -33.90 10.22 10.33
CA ILE A 235 -34.99 9.42 10.89
C ILE A 235 -36.34 9.77 10.25
N GLU A 236 -36.62 11.05 10.00
CA GLU A 236 -37.84 11.47 9.30
C GLU A 236 -37.92 10.81 7.91
N LYS A 237 -36.83 10.85 7.13
CA LYS A 237 -36.77 10.18 5.81
C LYS A 237 -36.93 8.67 5.92
N LEU A 238 -36.28 8.02 6.89
CA LEU A 238 -36.42 6.57 7.11
C LEU A 238 -37.86 6.20 7.45
N SER A 239 -38.55 7.03 8.24
CA SER A 239 -39.97 6.85 8.54
C SER A 239 -40.86 7.02 7.32
N LEU A 240 -40.55 7.98 6.43
CA LEU A 240 -41.28 8.19 5.18
C LEU A 240 -41.10 7.02 4.20
N LEU A 241 -39.94 6.36 4.23
CA LEU A 241 -39.66 5.14 3.46
C LEU A 241 -40.35 3.89 4.03
N GLY A 242 -41.13 4.01 5.12
CA GLY A 242 -41.91 2.91 5.69
C GLY A 242 -41.14 2.01 6.65
N LEU A 243 -39.96 2.43 7.12
CA LEU A 243 -39.21 1.65 8.11
C LEU A 243 -39.87 1.71 9.49
N ASN A 244 -39.76 0.60 10.23
CA ASN A 244 -40.35 0.48 11.56
C ASN A 244 -39.81 1.53 12.55
N ILE A 245 -40.70 2.11 13.36
CA ILE A 245 -40.33 3.17 14.31
C ILE A 245 -39.29 2.73 15.36
N SER A 246 -39.30 1.47 15.78
CA SER A 246 -38.30 0.92 16.70
C SER A 246 -36.92 0.88 16.06
N LEU A 247 -36.85 0.57 14.75
CA LEU A 247 -35.61 0.57 13.99
C LEU A 247 -35.07 1.99 13.78
N CYS A 248 -35.96 2.94 13.50
CA CYS A 248 -35.64 4.35 13.43
C CYS A 248 -35.09 4.87 14.76
N ASN A 249 -35.75 4.57 15.87
CA ASN A 249 -35.30 4.95 17.20
C ASN A 249 -33.96 4.30 17.58
N TRP A 250 -33.78 3.02 17.24
CA TRP A 250 -32.50 2.35 17.43
C TRP A 250 -31.38 3.00 16.60
N THR A 251 -31.66 3.36 15.34
CA THR A 251 -30.70 4.04 14.46
C THR A 251 -30.34 5.42 15.02
N LEU A 252 -31.31 6.15 15.55
CA LEU A 252 -31.08 7.42 16.22
C LEU A 252 -30.19 7.26 17.45
N ASP A 253 -30.47 6.25 18.27
CA ASP A 253 -29.71 5.93 19.47
C ASP A 253 -28.29 5.40 19.16
N PHE A 254 -28.11 4.74 18.01
CA PHE A 254 -26.82 4.31 17.48
C PHE A 254 -25.96 5.50 17.01
N LEU A 255 -26.57 6.50 16.37
CA LEU A 255 -25.88 7.71 15.91
C LEU A 255 -25.61 8.70 17.06
N ARG A 256 -26.32 8.57 18.18
CA ARG A 256 -26.18 9.35 19.42
C ARG A 256 -24.95 8.89 20.25
N PRO A 257 -24.61 9.56 21.38
CA PRO A 257 -23.23 9.80 21.81
C PRO A 257 -22.35 8.57 21.83
N GLN A 258 -21.17 8.73 21.23
CA GLN A 258 -20.10 7.75 21.23
C GLN A 258 -18.99 8.28 22.14
N SER A 259 -18.59 7.49 23.14
CA SER A 259 -17.34 7.78 23.86
C SER A 259 -16.18 7.52 22.91
N VAL A 260 -15.34 8.51 22.67
CA VAL A 260 -14.21 8.41 21.75
C VAL A 260 -12.98 7.94 22.52
N ARG A 261 -12.38 6.84 22.09
CA ARG A 261 -11.05 6.44 22.58
C ARG A 261 -9.99 6.84 21.55
N ILE A 262 -9.03 7.68 21.96
CA ILE A 262 -7.81 7.99 21.19
C ILE A 262 -6.62 7.36 21.92
N ARG A 263 -6.00 6.34 21.32
CA ARG A 263 -4.94 5.52 21.95
C ARG A 263 -5.36 4.98 23.33
N ASN A 264 -4.74 5.48 24.40
CA ASN A 264 -4.96 5.06 25.79
C ASN A 264 -5.85 6.02 26.58
N SER A 265 -6.32 7.09 25.95
CA SER A 265 -7.17 8.09 26.58
C SER A 265 -8.60 7.91 26.08
N ILE A 266 -9.54 7.75 27.02
CA ILE A 266 -10.97 7.72 26.74
C ILE A 266 -11.47 9.13 26.98
N SER A 267 -12.15 9.72 25.99
CA SER A 267 -12.83 11.00 26.15
C SER A 267 -14.01 10.85 27.09
N ASN A 268 -14.44 11.96 27.66
CA ASN A 268 -15.80 12.01 28.21
C ASN A 268 -16.80 11.70 27.09
N THR A 269 -17.93 11.10 27.46
CA THR A 269 -19.03 10.84 26.53
C THR A 269 -19.55 12.18 26.02
N THR A 270 -19.24 12.51 24.76
CA THR A 270 -19.72 13.75 24.13
C THR A 270 -20.86 13.41 23.19
N THR A 271 -21.97 14.14 23.33
CA THR A 271 -23.08 14.11 22.39
C THR A 271 -22.71 14.84 21.12
N LEU A 272 -22.38 14.09 20.08
CA LEU A 272 -22.32 14.62 18.73
C LEU A 272 -23.77 14.85 18.27
N SER A 273 -24.08 16.09 17.92
CA SER A 273 -25.39 16.48 17.37
C SER A 273 -25.51 16.14 15.88
N THR A 274 -24.39 15.89 15.21
CA THR A 274 -24.30 15.63 13.78
C THR A 274 -23.25 14.57 13.46
N GLY A 275 -23.48 13.84 12.38
CA GLY A 275 -22.54 12.93 11.75
C GLY A 275 -22.86 11.45 11.99
N ALA A 276 -22.56 10.64 10.99
CA ALA A 276 -22.40 9.21 11.14
C ALA A 276 -20.90 8.88 11.27
N PRO A 277 -20.52 8.02 12.22
CA PRO A 277 -19.13 7.60 12.40
C PRO A 277 -18.53 6.99 11.12
N GLN A 278 -17.36 7.51 10.71
CA GLN A 278 -16.66 7.08 9.49
C GLN A 278 -15.93 5.74 9.71
N GLY A 279 -16.45 4.64 9.17
CA GLY A 279 -15.91 3.28 9.37
C GLY A 279 -16.91 2.29 9.97
N CYS A 280 -18.10 2.77 10.33
CA CYS A 280 -19.25 1.92 10.61
C CYS A 280 -19.80 1.30 9.32
N VAL A 281 -20.32 0.08 9.43
CA VAL A 281 -20.85 -0.68 8.31
C VAL A 281 -22.17 -0.07 7.83
N LEU A 282 -22.94 0.50 8.74
CA LEU A 282 -24.26 1.05 8.45
C LEU A 282 -24.20 2.46 7.83
N SER A 283 -23.14 3.24 8.09
CA SER A 283 -23.03 4.65 7.66
C SER A 283 -23.21 4.88 6.15
N PRO A 284 -22.59 4.08 5.24
CA PRO A 284 -22.79 4.26 3.80
C PRO A 284 -24.24 4.08 3.35
N LEU A 285 -24.94 3.08 3.90
CA LEU A 285 -26.34 2.85 3.57
C LEU A 285 -27.20 4.04 4.05
N LEU A 286 -26.97 4.52 5.28
CA LEU A 286 -27.72 5.65 5.82
C LEU A 286 -27.52 6.93 5.01
N PHE A 287 -26.31 7.15 4.48
CA PHE A 287 -26.04 8.27 3.60
C PHE A 287 -26.80 8.17 2.28
N THR A 288 -26.80 7.00 1.63
CA THR A 288 -27.61 6.76 0.43
C THR A 288 -29.10 6.99 0.67
N LEU A 289 -29.62 6.57 1.83
CA LEU A 289 -31.04 6.81 2.18
C LEU A 289 -31.33 8.28 2.51
N LEU A 290 -30.34 9.04 2.99
CA LEU A 290 -30.48 10.47 3.23
C LEU A 290 -30.66 11.23 1.91
N THR A 291 -29.92 10.84 0.87
CA THR A 291 -29.85 11.52 -0.43
C THR A 291 -30.75 10.90 -1.50
N HIS A 292 -31.57 9.89 -1.16
CA HIS A 292 -32.40 9.16 -2.13
C HIS A 292 -33.37 10.06 -2.91
N ASP A 293 -33.84 11.14 -2.30
CA ASP A 293 -34.78 12.11 -2.88
C ASP A 293 -34.10 13.27 -3.61
N CYS A 294 -32.76 13.29 -3.65
CA CYS A 294 -32.01 14.16 -4.54
C CYS A 294 -32.17 13.68 -5.99
N ALA A 295 -33.36 13.85 -6.55
CA ALA A 295 -33.70 13.52 -7.92
C ALA A 295 -33.83 14.79 -8.76
N ALA A 296 -33.63 14.66 -10.07
CA ALA A 296 -33.83 15.76 -10.99
C ALA A 296 -35.29 16.22 -10.97
N MET A 297 -35.51 17.54 -10.88
CA MET A 297 -36.86 18.11 -10.96
C MET A 297 -37.48 18.02 -12.35
N HIS A 298 -36.64 17.98 -13.39
CA HIS A 298 -37.05 17.90 -14.79
C HIS A 298 -36.62 16.56 -15.38
N SER A 299 -37.49 15.94 -16.16
CA SER A 299 -37.27 14.64 -16.80
C SER A 299 -36.11 14.59 -17.79
N LEU A 300 -35.63 15.77 -18.23
CA LEU A 300 -34.47 15.92 -19.11
C LEU A 300 -33.15 15.96 -18.34
N ASN A 301 -33.18 16.24 -17.03
CA ASN A 301 -31.97 16.27 -16.23
C ASN A 301 -31.80 14.91 -15.56
N HIS A 302 -30.56 14.44 -15.47
CA HIS A 302 -30.23 13.19 -14.81
C HIS A 302 -29.24 13.47 -13.68
N ILE A 303 -29.50 12.93 -12.48
CA ILE A 303 -28.57 13.01 -11.35
C ILE A 303 -28.01 11.61 -11.13
N ILE A 304 -26.71 11.46 -11.37
CA ILE A 304 -25.97 10.21 -11.19
C ILE A 304 -25.18 10.33 -9.91
N LYS A 305 -25.32 9.35 -9.02
CA LYS A 305 -24.74 9.42 -7.67
C LYS A 305 -23.78 8.27 -7.44
N LEU A 306 -22.59 8.60 -6.96
CA LEU A 306 -21.54 7.66 -6.59
C LEU A 306 -20.99 8.02 -5.21
N ALA A 307 -21.59 7.42 -4.17
CA ALA A 307 -21.21 7.63 -2.77
C ALA A 307 -21.39 9.10 -2.40
N ASP A 308 -20.34 9.76 -1.91
CA ASP A 308 -20.27 11.19 -1.61
C ASP A 308 -20.03 12.08 -2.85
N ASP A 309 -19.70 11.48 -4.00
CA ASP A 309 -19.62 12.17 -5.29
C ASP A 309 -20.98 12.14 -6.00
N MET A 310 -21.50 13.32 -6.38
CA MET A 310 -22.68 13.44 -7.24
C MET A 310 -22.29 14.11 -8.56
N ALA A 311 -22.64 13.48 -9.67
CA ALA A 311 -22.56 14.06 -10.99
C ALA A 311 -23.98 14.42 -11.44
N VAL A 312 -24.24 15.70 -11.63
CA VAL A 312 -25.49 16.21 -12.19
C VAL A 312 -25.27 16.45 -13.67
N ASP A 313 -26.02 15.74 -14.52
CA ASP A 313 -26.10 16.04 -15.93
C ASP A 313 -27.30 16.96 -16.18
N MET A 314 -27.01 18.20 -16.57
CA MET A 314 -28.02 19.14 -17.02
C MET A 314 -28.05 19.15 -18.55
N MET A 315 -29.16 18.66 -19.09
CA MET A 315 -29.41 18.63 -20.51
C MET A 315 -30.43 19.72 -20.81
N THR A 316 -30.04 20.66 -21.67
CA THR A 316 -30.78 21.89 -21.96
C THR A 316 -30.87 22.12 -23.46
#